data_AF-A0A2M8G5S3-F1
#
_entry.id   AF-A0A2M8G5S3-F1
#
_cell.length_a   1.000
_cell.length_b   1.000
_cell.length_c   1.000
_cell.angle_alpha   90.00
_cell.angle_beta   90.00
_cell.angle_gamma   90.00
#
_symmetry.space_group_name_H-M   'P 1'
#
loop_
_entity.id
_entity.type
_entity.pdbx_description
1 polymer ?
#
loop_
_entity_poly.entity_id
_entity_poly.type
_entity_poly.pdbx_seq_one_letter_code
_entity_poly.pdbx_strand_id
1 'polypeptide(L)'
;GFRIGLDNLARATLGLQKTADGLAAIEFYRQGEMDKLAEYCLNDVKITKEIYDYAVKNGSLKYYDLREVREFRVKLDDDNPKNEIQMSLGV
;
A
#
# COMPACT_ATOMS: atom_id res chain seq x y z
N GLY A 1 11.03 1.70 19.21
CA GLY A 1 10.36 1.83 17.91
C GLY A 1 9.54 0.59 17.66
N PHE A 2 8.43 0.69 16.93
CA PHE A 2 7.58 -0.45 16.56
C PHE A 2 7.46 -0.52 15.04
N ARG A 3 7.25 -1.71 14.48
CA ARG A 3 7.16 -1.92 13.03
C ARG A 3 5.68 -2.06 12.64
N ILE A 4 5.21 -1.21 11.73
CA ILE A 4 3.88 -1.33 11.15
C ILE A 4 4.00 -2.11 9.83
N GLY A 5 3.23 -3.19 9.69
CA GLY A 5 3.18 -3.96 8.46
C GLY A 5 2.38 -3.25 7.36
N LEU A 6 2.76 -3.47 6.09
CA LEU A 6 2.09 -2.87 4.93
C LEU A 6 0.58 -3.20 4.89
N ASP A 7 0.21 -4.44 5.18
CA ASP A 7 -1.20 -4.87 5.26
C ASP A 7 -1.98 -4.12 6.36
N ASN A 8 -1.35 -3.87 7.51
CA ASN A 8 -1.98 -3.11 8.58
C ASN A 8 -2.26 -1.67 8.12
N LEU A 9 -1.28 -1.00 7.51
CA LEU A 9 -1.47 0.34 6.91
C LEU A 9 -2.55 0.33 5.84
N ALA A 10 -2.52 -0.64 4.91
CA ALA A 10 -3.47 -0.75 3.82
C ALA A 10 -4.91 -0.90 4.34
N ARG A 11 -5.13 -1.82 5.29
CA ARG A 11 -6.46 -2.04 5.88
C ARG A 11 -6.94 -0.82 6.66
N ALA A 12 -6.10 -0.26 7.52
CA ALA A 12 -6.52 0.86 8.39
C ALA A 12 -6.70 2.17 7.62
N THR A 13 -5.91 2.39 6.56
CA THR A 13 -5.93 3.64 5.77
C THR A 13 -6.92 3.58 4.62
N LEU A 14 -6.88 2.50 3.82
CA LEU A 14 -7.63 2.38 2.57
C LEU A 14 -8.87 1.49 2.71
N GLY A 15 -9.01 0.74 3.81
CA GLY A 15 -10.06 -0.27 3.95
C GLY A 15 -9.83 -1.51 3.09
N LEU A 16 -8.67 -1.63 2.44
CA LEU A 16 -8.33 -2.74 1.56
C LEU A 16 -7.77 -3.91 2.37
N GLN A 17 -8.42 -5.07 2.32
CA GLN A 17 -7.83 -6.31 2.83
C GLN A 17 -6.81 -6.85 1.83
N LYS A 18 -5.57 -7.04 2.28
CA LYS A 18 -4.59 -7.81 1.53
C LYS A 18 -5.00 -9.28 1.59
N THR A 19 -5.08 -9.93 0.43
CA THR A 19 -5.43 -11.37 0.33
C THR A 19 -4.24 -12.28 0.57
N ALA A 20 -3.02 -11.75 0.61
CA ALA A 20 -1.79 -12.55 0.61
C ALA A 20 -0.98 -12.41 1.92
N ASP A 21 -0.69 -13.56 2.51
CA ASP A 21 0.19 -13.73 3.66
C ASP A 21 1.66 -13.47 3.27
N GLY A 22 2.45 -12.87 4.16
CA GLY A 22 3.85 -12.50 3.90
C GLY A 22 4.78 -13.69 3.61
N LEU A 23 4.31 -14.91 3.86
CA LEU A 23 5.02 -16.15 3.56
C LEU A 23 4.79 -16.66 2.12
N ALA A 24 3.79 -16.14 1.40
CA ALA A 24 3.40 -16.64 0.07
C ALA A 24 4.53 -16.51 -0.96
N ALA A 25 5.28 -15.41 -0.94
CA ALA A 25 6.39 -15.19 -1.87
C ALA A 25 7.49 -16.26 -1.74
N ILE A 26 7.81 -16.66 -0.51
CA ILE A 26 8.83 -17.69 -0.26
C ILE A 26 8.36 -19.04 -0.79
N GLU A 27 7.08 -19.36 -0.60
CA GLU A 27 6.51 -20.61 -1.07
C GLU A 27 6.45 -20.68 -2.60
N PHE A 28 5.96 -19.62 -3.26
CA PHE A 28 5.96 -19.55 -4.73
C PHE A 28 7.37 -19.69 -5.31
N TYR A 29 8.36 -19.06 -4.70
CA TYR A 29 9.75 -19.20 -5.12
C TYR A 29 10.26 -20.65 -4.98
N ARG A 30 10.00 -21.30 -3.84
CA ARG A 30 10.40 -22.70 -3.60
C ARG A 30 9.73 -23.68 -4.56
N GLN A 31 8.49 -23.41 -4.94
CA GLN A 31 7.70 -24.23 -5.87
C GLN A 31 8.00 -23.92 -7.35
N GLY A 32 8.81 -22.88 -7.64
CA GLY A 32 9.09 -22.44 -9.00
C GLY A 32 7.92 -21.72 -9.68
N GLU A 33 6.91 -21.28 -8.91
CA GLU A 33 5.72 -20.58 -9.39
C GLU A 33 6.01 -19.09 -9.62
N MET A 34 6.89 -18.79 -10.59
CA MET A 34 7.43 -17.45 -10.80
C MET A 34 6.38 -16.40 -11.21
N ASP A 35 5.32 -16.80 -11.93
CA ASP A 35 4.24 -15.89 -12.33
C ASP A 35 3.45 -15.40 -11.10
N LYS A 36 3.15 -16.30 -10.16
CA LYS A 36 2.46 -15.94 -8.90
C LYS A 36 3.36 -15.08 -8.01
N LEU A 37 4.66 -15.36 -7.98
CA LEU A 37 5.63 -14.52 -7.28
C LEU A 37 5.68 -13.11 -7.87
N ALA A 38 5.69 -12.98 -9.20
CA ALA A 38 5.68 -11.68 -9.88
C ALA A 38 4.38 -10.91 -9.58
N GLU A 39 3.23 -11.59 -9.63
CA GLU A 39 1.94 -11.00 -9.30
C GLU A 39 1.88 -10.52 -7.84
N TYR A 40 2.39 -11.33 -6.90
CA TYR A 40 2.51 -10.98 -5.50
C TYR A 40 3.35 -9.71 -5.30
N CYS A 41 4.53 -9.65 -5.90
CA CYS A 41 5.41 -8.48 -5.82
C CYS A 41 4.76 -7.23 -6.43
N LEU A 42 4.07 -7.38 -7.57
CA LEU A 42 3.40 -6.25 -8.22
C LEU A 42 2.24 -5.72 -7.37
N ASN A 43 1.50 -6.61 -6.68
CA ASN A 43 0.44 -6.21 -5.78
C ASN A 43 0.97 -5.37 -4.61
N ASP A 44 2.13 -5.71 -4.05
CA ASP A 44 2.77 -4.94 -2.98
C ASP A 44 3.14 -3.52 -3.44
N VAL A 45 3.61 -3.37 -4.68
CA VAL A 45 3.92 -2.06 -5.28
C VAL A 45 2.64 -1.24 -5.48
N LYS A 46 1.56 -1.85 -5.98
CA LYS A 46 0.26 -1.17 -6.15
C LYS A 46 -0.28 -0.63 -4.83
N ILE A 47 -0.32 -1.48 -3.79
CA ILE A 47 -0.78 -1.08 -2.45
C ILE A 47 0.07 0.06 -1.89
N THR A 48 1.41 -0.03 -2.04
CA THR A 48 2.32 1.02 -1.57
C THR A 48 2.03 2.35 -2.26
N LYS A 49 1.77 2.34 -3.58
CA LYS A 49 1.40 3.53 -4.33
C LYS A 49 0.09 4.13 -3.80
N GLU A 50 -0.94 3.31 -3.59
CA GLU A 50 -2.24 3.81 -3.11
C GLU A 50 -2.15 4.43 -1.72
N ILE A 51 -1.33 3.84 -0.83
CA ILE A 51 -1.04 4.41 0.50
C ILE A 51 -0.32 5.75 0.35
N TYR A 52 0.66 5.84 -0.55
CA TYR A 52 1.38 7.08 -0.82
C TYR A 52 0.44 8.16 -1.37
N ASP A 53 -0.36 7.85 -2.39
CA ASP A 53 -1.33 8.78 -2.98
C ASP A 53 -2.34 9.29 -1.93
N TYR A 54 -2.78 8.40 -1.02
CA TYR A 54 -3.59 8.78 0.12
C TYR A 54 -2.84 9.74 1.06
N ALA A 55 -1.59 9.42 1.41
CA ALA A 55 -0.79 10.23 2.33
C ALA A 55 -0.48 11.62 1.76
N VAL A 56 -0.19 11.73 0.46
CA VAL A 56 -0.03 13.02 -0.24
C VAL A 56 -1.31 13.85 -0.14
N LYS A 57 -2.46 13.23 -0.39
CA LYS A 57 -3.76 13.92 -0.37
C LYS A 57 -4.22 14.34 1.03
N ASN A 58 -3.99 13.50 2.05
CA ASN A 58 -4.56 13.68 3.38
C ASN A 58 -3.56 14.18 4.43
N GLY A 59 -2.25 14.06 4.18
CA GLY A 59 -1.19 14.40 5.13
C GLY A 59 -1.08 13.46 6.33
N SER A 60 -1.76 12.32 6.30
CA SER A 60 -1.82 11.35 7.39
C SER A 60 -2.02 9.93 6.89
N LEU A 61 -1.69 8.98 7.75
CA LEU A 61 -1.93 7.55 7.56
C LEU A 61 -2.51 6.94 8.83
N LYS A 62 -3.17 5.79 8.67
CA LYS A 62 -3.81 5.06 9.76
C LYS A 62 -3.21 3.66 9.91
N TYR A 63 -3.19 3.16 11.13
CA TYR A 63 -2.82 1.78 11.45
C TYR A 63 -3.69 1.26 12.60
N TYR A 64 -3.91 -0.05 12.62
CA TYR A 64 -4.47 -0.74 13.76
C TYR A 64 -3.43 -0.93 14.85
N ASP A 65 -3.74 -0.42 16.04
CA ASP A 65 -3.10 -0.74 17.30
C ASP A 65 -4.05 -1.65 18.10
N LEU A 66 -3.76 -2.95 18.11
CA LEU A 66 -4.64 -4.00 18.62
C LEU A 66 -6.02 -3.98 17.93
N ARG A 67 -7.01 -3.31 18.52
CA ARG A 67 -8.39 -3.17 18.00
C ARG A 67 -8.76 -1.74 17.67
N GLU A 68 -7.89 -0.79 17.97
CA GLU A 68 -8.12 0.63 17.75
C GLU A 68 -7.44 1.09 16.47
N VAL A 69 -8.10 1.95 15.70
CA VAL A 69 -7.47 2.64 14.58
C VAL A 69 -6.80 3.90 15.12
N ARG A 70 -5.48 3.99 14.96
CA ARG A 70 -4.71 5.19 15.26
C ARG A 70 -4.30 5.88 13.96
N GLU A 71 -4.26 7.20 14.01
CA GLU A 71 -3.84 8.04 12.89
C GLU A 71 -2.57 8.79 13.26
N PHE A 72 -1.65 8.93 12.31
CA PHE A 72 -0.42 9.68 12.47
C PHE A 72 -0.17 10.56 11.25
N ARG A 73 0.35 11.77 11.49
CA ARG A 73 0.74 12.68 10.41
C ARG A 73 2.02 12.18 9.76
N VAL A 74 2.06 12.26 8.44
CA VAL A 74 3.24 11.93 7.66
C VAL A 74 3.78 13.22 7.07
N LYS A 75 5.08 13.47 7.26
CA LYS A 75 5.78 14.49 6.49
C LYS A 75 6.31 13.79 5.25
N LEU A 76 5.68 14.05 4.12
CA LEU A 76 6.23 13.70 2.83
C LEU A 76 7.00 14.93 2.36
N ASP A 77 8.32 14.77 2.19
CA ASP A 77 9.16 15.80 1.57
C ASP A 77 8.85 15.78 0.07
N ASP A 78 7.74 16.41 -0.30
CA ASP A 78 7.17 16.34 -1.65
C ASP A 78 7.69 17.52 -2.49
N ASP A 79 8.90 17.37 -3.04
CA ASP A 79 9.46 18.26 -4.07
C ASP A 79 8.92 17.93 -5.49
N ASN A 80 7.89 17.09 -5.61
CA ASN A 80 7.40 16.60 -6.90
C ASN A 80 5.92 16.96 -7.15
N PRO A 81 5.63 18.04 -7.89
CA PRO A 81 4.27 18.42 -8.24
C PRO A 81 3.79 17.57 -9.42
N LYS A 82 3.07 16.47 -9.17
CA LYS A 82 2.30 15.79 -10.22
C LYS A 82 0.86 15.53 -9.79
N ASN A 83 0.12 16.62 -9.69
CA ASN A 83 -1.33 16.62 -9.89
C ASN A 83 -1.66 16.51 -11.39
N GLU A 84 -2.81 15.87 -11.67
CA GLU A 84 -3.56 15.78 -12.94
C GLU A 84 -3.16 14.71 -13.96
N ILE A 85 -3.76 13.52 -13.84
CA ILE A 85 -4.19 12.77 -15.02
C ILE A 85 -5.51 13.39 -15.48
N GLN A 86 -5.45 14.34 -16.41
CA GLN A 86 -6.63 14.76 -17.16
C GLN A 86 -7.06 13.60 -18.06
N MET A 87 -8.09 12.85 -17.66
CA MET A 87 -8.85 12.02 -18.58
C MET A 87 -9.76 12.94 -19.40
N SER A 88 -9.29 13.41 -20.56
CA SER A 88 -10.20 13.79 -21.63
C SER A 88 -10.69 12.51 -22.31
N LEU A 89 -11.89 12.07 -21.93
CA LEU A 89 -12.68 11.18 -22.80
C LEU A 89 -13.06 12.00 -24.02
N GLY A 90 -12.45 11.65 -25.16
CA GLY A 90 -12.81 12.22 -26.45
C GLY A 90 -14.29 11.99 -26.74
N VAL A 91 -14.97 13.08 -27.07
CA VAL A 91 -16.19 13.11 -27.87
C VAL A 91 -15.84 13.84 -29.16
#